data_AF-A0A3D0NNY5-F1
#
_entry.id   AF-A0A3D0NNY5-F1
#
_cell.length_a   1.000
_cell.length_b   1.000
_cell.length_c   1.000
_cell.angle_alpha   90.00
_cell.angle_beta   90.00
_cell.angle_gamma   90.00
#
_symmetry.space_group_name_H-M   'P 1'
#
loop_
_entity.id
_entity.type
_entity.pdbx_description
1 polymer ?
#
loop_
_entity_poly.entity_id
_entity_poly.type
_entity_poly.pdbx_seq_one_letter_code
_entity_poly.pdbx_strand_id
1 'polypeptide(L)'
;ERCMNCGVPFCQSGKMIGGMISGCPLNNLIPEWNHLVSIGAWKQAYDRLRLTNNFPEFTSRVCPALCEKACTCGAEGESVTVKGNEYSIIEYAYREGLAHAQPPKIRTGKKIAVIGSGPSGLAAADQLNRRG
;
A
#
# COMPACT_ATOMS: atom_id res chain seq x y z
N GLU A 1 14.75 5.22 -8.75
CA GLU A 1 16.18 4.89 -8.49
C GLU A 1 16.74 5.40 -7.16
N ARG A 2 16.08 6.30 -6.40
CA ARG A 2 16.58 6.81 -5.10
C ARG A 2 16.49 5.82 -3.92
N CYS A 3 15.63 4.80 -4.01
CA CYS A 3 15.40 3.86 -2.91
C CYS A 3 16.62 2.94 -2.72
N MET A 4 17.17 2.88 -1.50
CA MET A 4 18.32 2.04 -1.16
C MET A 4 17.98 0.57 -0.89
N ASN A 5 16.70 0.19 -0.97
CA ASN A 5 16.22 -1.15 -0.59
C ASN A 5 16.78 -1.62 0.77
N CYS A 6 16.56 -0.81 1.81
CA CYS A 6 17.17 -0.99 3.13
C CYS A 6 16.87 -2.37 3.71
N GLY A 7 17.88 -3.05 4.28
CA GLY A 7 17.71 -4.35 4.94
C GLY A 7 16.80 -4.29 6.18
N VAL A 8 16.77 -3.14 6.88
CA VAL A 8 15.78 -2.84 7.93
C VAL A 8 14.97 -1.62 7.50
N PRO A 9 13.84 -1.80 6.80
CA PRO A 9 13.08 -0.70 6.23
C PRO A 9 12.18 -0.02 7.25
N PHE A 10 12.63 1.12 7.79
CA PHE A 10 11.82 1.95 8.70
C PHE A 10 10.55 2.49 8.05
N CYS A 11 10.55 2.72 6.74
CA CYS A 11 9.39 3.18 5.99
C CYS A 11 8.23 2.17 6.02
N GLN A 12 8.52 0.86 6.08
CA GLN A 12 7.52 -0.22 6.21
C GLN A 12 7.15 -0.52 7.66
N SER A 13 7.99 -0.14 8.62
CA SER A 13 7.86 -0.54 10.03
C SER A 13 6.75 0.24 10.74
N GLY A 14 5.50 -0.22 10.66
CA GLY A 14 4.30 0.35 11.31
C GLY A 14 4.25 0.17 12.83
N LYS A 15 5.36 0.40 13.54
CA LYS A 15 5.47 0.24 15.00
C LYS A 15 5.30 1.58 15.71
N MET A 16 4.71 1.56 16.92
CA MET A 16 4.72 2.72 17.80
C MET A 16 6.09 2.90 18.45
N ILE A 17 6.69 4.08 18.27
CA ILE A 17 7.95 4.49 18.88
C ILE A 17 7.72 5.88 19.48
N GLY A 18 7.94 6.05 20.79
CA GLY A 18 7.82 7.36 21.45
C GLY A 18 6.43 8.00 21.36
N GLY A 19 5.35 7.20 21.28
CA GLY A 19 3.98 7.70 21.17
C GLY A 19 3.52 8.04 19.75
N MET A 20 4.35 7.81 18.73
CA MET A 20 4.02 8.03 17.32
C MET A 20 4.23 6.76 16.50
N ILE A 21 3.39 6.54 15.48
CA ILE A 21 3.62 5.47 14.50
C ILE A 21 4.80 5.83 13.61
N SER A 22 5.81 4.98 13.61
CA SER A 22 6.89 4.98 12.62
C SER A 22 6.39 4.39 11.31
N GLY A 23 6.85 4.89 10.16
CA GLY A 23 6.60 4.26 8.86
C GLY A 23 5.13 4.18 8.44
N CYS A 24 4.80 3.14 7.67
CA CYS A 24 3.47 2.89 7.14
C CYS A 24 2.61 2.07 8.13
N PRO A 25 1.45 2.58 8.58
CA PRO A 25 0.55 1.82 9.46
C PRO A 25 0.00 0.52 8.83
N LEU A 26 -0.06 0.45 7.50
CA LEU A 26 -0.50 -0.74 6.76
C LEU A 26 0.60 -1.81 6.64
N ASN A 27 1.81 -1.53 7.12
CA ASN A 27 3.00 -2.35 6.91
C ASN A 27 3.24 -2.66 5.42
N ASN A 28 3.00 -1.66 4.55
CA ASN A 28 3.20 -1.80 3.11
C ASN A 28 4.63 -2.22 2.78
N LEU A 29 4.78 -3.10 1.79
CA LEU A 29 6.05 -3.65 1.30
C LEU A 29 6.83 -2.64 0.44
N ILE A 30 7.07 -1.44 0.99
CA ILE A 30 7.57 -0.24 0.29
C ILE A 30 8.86 -0.50 -0.50
N PRO A 31 9.90 -1.14 0.08
CA PRO A 31 11.13 -1.41 -0.67
C PRO A 31 10.90 -2.31 -1.89
N GLU A 32 10.03 -3.32 -1.76
CA GLU A 32 9.76 -4.29 -2.83
C GLU A 32 9.10 -3.63 -4.04
N TRP A 33 7.99 -2.92 -3.84
CA TRP A 33 7.31 -2.30 -4.97
C TRP A 33 8.07 -1.09 -5.52
N ASN A 34 8.89 -0.40 -4.72
CA ASN A 34 9.81 0.63 -5.24
C ASN A 34 10.87 0.03 -6.15
N HIS A 35 11.41 -1.14 -5.78
CA HIS A 35 12.35 -1.86 -6.64
C HIS A 35 11.68 -2.29 -7.95
N LEU A 36 10.47 -2.86 -7.88
CA LEU A 36 9.71 -3.25 -9.06
C LEU A 36 9.42 -2.07 -9.99
N VAL A 37 9.07 -0.90 -9.45
CA VAL A 37 8.92 0.33 -10.23
C VAL A 37 10.24 0.72 -10.90
N SER A 38 11.37 0.62 -10.20
CA SER A 38 12.69 0.99 -10.75
C SER A 38 13.13 0.15 -11.94
N ILE A 39 12.68 -1.10 -12.03
CA ILE A 39 12.97 -2.01 -13.15
C ILE A 39 11.82 -2.08 -14.18
N GLY A 40 10.81 -1.21 -14.06
CA GLY A 40 9.66 -1.16 -14.97
C GLY A 40 8.66 -2.30 -14.83
N ALA A 41 8.74 -3.10 -13.76
CA ALA A 41 7.83 -4.22 -13.47
C ALA A 41 6.50 -3.74 -12.84
N TRP A 42 5.80 -2.84 -13.53
CA TRP A 42 4.62 -2.13 -13.00
C TRP A 42 3.47 -3.03 -12.55
N LYS A 43 3.17 -4.08 -13.31
CA LYS A 43 2.13 -5.05 -12.93
C LYS A 43 2.47 -5.74 -11.60
N GLN A 44 3.72 -6.18 -11.45
CA GLN A 44 4.17 -6.83 -10.21
C GLN A 44 4.20 -5.83 -9.05
N ALA A 45 4.57 -4.58 -9.30
CA ALA A 45 4.52 -3.52 -8.31
C ALA A 45 3.09 -3.30 -7.78
N TYR A 46 2.10 -3.28 -8.68
CA TYR A 46 0.69 -3.20 -8.32
C TYR A 46 0.23 -4.43 -7.53
N ASP A 47 0.55 -5.64 -8.03
CA ASP A 47 0.21 -6.89 -7.36
C ASP A 47 0.78 -6.91 -5.93
N ARG A 48 2.01 -6.42 -5.72
CA ARG A 48 2.61 -6.27 -4.39
C ARG A 48 1.96 -5.20 -3.52
N LEU A 49 1.66 -4.03 -4.08
CA LEU A 49 1.01 -2.93 -3.35
C LEU A 49 -0.37 -3.35 -2.81
N ARG A 50 -1.16 -4.06 -3.62
CA ARG A 50 -2.53 -4.49 -3.28
C ARG A 50 -2.59 -5.57 -2.19
N LEU A 51 -1.48 -6.26 -1.89
CA LEU A 51 -1.47 -7.29 -0.85
C LEU A 51 -1.77 -6.73 0.54
N THR A 52 -1.20 -5.58 0.85
CA THR A 52 -1.30 -4.96 2.18
C THR A 52 -2.30 -3.80 2.19
N ASN A 53 -2.60 -3.21 1.04
CA ASN A 53 -3.50 -2.07 0.93
C ASN A 53 -4.74 -2.41 0.09
N ASN A 54 -5.92 -2.25 0.70
CA ASN A 54 -7.20 -2.42 0.02
C ASN A 54 -7.49 -1.30 -0.98
N PHE A 55 -7.07 -0.07 -0.69
CA PHE A 55 -7.40 1.13 -1.48
C PHE A 55 -6.20 2.04 -1.74
N PRO A 56 -5.21 1.58 -2.53
CA PRO A 56 -4.07 2.40 -2.95
C PRO A 56 -4.46 3.71 -3.66
N GLU A 57 -5.63 3.77 -4.28
CA GLU A 57 -6.18 4.95 -4.97
C GLU A 57 -6.51 6.10 -4.01
N PHE A 58 -6.91 5.79 -2.77
CA PHE A 58 -7.18 6.81 -1.76
C PHE A 58 -5.90 7.17 -1.02
N THR A 59 -5.16 6.17 -0.54
CA THR A 59 -3.94 6.39 0.25
C THR A 59 -2.90 7.17 -0.51
N SER A 60 -2.69 6.90 -1.81
CA SER A 60 -1.75 7.65 -2.64
C SER A 60 -2.06 9.16 -2.75
N ARG A 61 -3.31 9.56 -2.50
CA ARG A 61 -3.75 10.96 -2.60
C ARG A 61 -3.78 11.66 -1.23
N VAL A 62 -4.36 11.01 -0.22
CA VAL A 62 -4.65 11.65 1.07
C VAL A 62 -3.65 11.31 2.18
N CYS A 63 -2.78 10.31 1.98
CA CYS A 63 -1.85 9.89 3.02
C CYS A 63 -0.89 11.02 3.43
N PRO A 64 -0.65 11.23 4.74
CA PRO A 64 0.34 12.19 5.24
C PRO A 64 1.80 11.72 5.08
N ALA A 65 2.03 10.60 4.37
CA ALA A 65 3.34 10.08 4.00
C ALA A 65 4.31 9.87 5.19
N LEU A 66 3.82 9.24 6.27
CA LEU A 66 4.65 8.89 7.44
C LEU A 66 5.85 8.00 7.07
N CYS A 67 5.70 7.17 6.03
CA CYS A 67 6.76 6.35 5.46
C CYS A 67 7.93 7.15 4.86
N GLU A 68 7.66 8.35 4.33
CA GLU A 68 8.70 9.24 3.79
C GLU A 68 9.47 9.89 4.93
N LYS A 69 8.77 10.31 6.00
CA LYS A 69 9.40 10.84 7.22
C LYS A 69 10.29 9.81 7.92
N ALA A 70 9.94 8.52 7.83
CA ALA A 70 10.73 7.42 8.38
C ALA A 70 11.80 6.89 7.40
N CYS A 71 11.98 7.50 6.23
CA CYS A 71 12.92 7.01 5.23
C CYS A 71 14.37 7.27 5.67
N THR A 72 15.23 6.25 5.63
CA THR A 72 16.66 6.39 5.94
C THR A 72 17.36 7.41 5.04
N CYS A 73 16.96 7.53 3.76
CA CYS A 73 17.50 8.56 2.87
C CYS A 73 17.22 10.00 3.36
N GLY A 74 16.19 10.18 4.18
CA GLY A 74 15.81 11.46 4.76
C GLY A 74 16.74 11.95 5.88
N ALA A 75 17.62 11.09 6.42
CA ALA A 75 18.57 11.48 7.46
C ALA A 75 19.70 12.35 6.91
N GLU A 76 20.19 12.05 5.71
CA GLU A 76 21.34 12.70 5.07
C GLU A 76 20.94 13.48 3.80
N GLY A 77 19.64 13.60 3.51
CA GLY A 77 19.13 14.26 2.31
C GLY A 77 17.62 14.17 2.20
N GLU A 78 17.10 14.14 0.97
CA GLU A 78 15.66 14.00 0.73
C GLU A 78 15.16 12.54 0.87
N SER A 79 13.96 12.37 1.40
CA SER A 79 13.30 11.07 1.44
C SER A 79 12.93 10.58 0.04
N VAL A 80 12.74 9.27 -0.11
CA VAL A 80 12.11 8.71 -1.31
C VAL A 80 10.65 9.16 -1.37
N THR A 81 10.16 9.57 -2.54
CA THR A 81 8.76 9.97 -2.77
C THR A 81 7.82 8.75 -2.83
N VAL A 82 7.69 8.05 -1.71
CA VAL A 82 6.90 6.82 -1.57
C VAL A 82 5.44 7.04 -1.98
N LYS A 83 4.81 8.13 -1.53
CA LYS A 83 3.41 8.44 -1.87
C LYS A 83 3.26 8.71 -3.38
N GLY A 84 4.22 9.40 -3.98
CA GLY A 84 4.25 9.67 -5.41
C GLY A 84 4.40 8.38 -6.24
N ASN A 85 5.25 7.47 -5.79
CA ASN A 85 5.41 6.17 -6.44
C ASN A 85 4.13 5.31 -6.30
N GLU A 86 3.48 5.31 -5.13
CA GLU A 86 2.18 4.64 -4.92
C GLU A 86 1.13 5.19 -5.89
N TYR A 87 1.08 6.51 -6.07
CA TYR A 87 0.22 7.18 -7.04
C TYR A 87 0.51 6.73 -8.48
N SER A 88 1.78 6.70 -8.89
CA SER A 88 2.14 6.27 -10.24
C SER A 88 1.77 4.81 -10.51
N ILE A 89 1.95 3.92 -9.53
CA ILE A 89 1.57 2.50 -9.65
C ILE A 89 0.06 2.37 -9.86
N ILE A 90 -0.76 3.07 -9.05
CA ILE A 90 -2.21 2.92 -9.14
C ILE A 90 -2.77 3.54 -10.42
N GLU A 91 -2.26 4.70 -10.87
CA GLU A 91 -2.66 5.31 -12.14
C GLU A 91 -2.31 4.42 -13.34
N TYR A 92 -1.14 3.77 -13.32
CA TYR A 92 -0.79 2.75 -14.32
C TYR A 92 -1.77 1.58 -14.27
N ALA A 93 -2.08 1.06 -13.09
CA ALA A 93 -2.97 -0.08 -12.92
C ALA A 93 -4.40 0.20 -13.42
N TYR A 94 -4.92 1.41 -13.25
CA TYR A 94 -6.21 1.80 -13.83
C TYR A 94 -6.14 1.95 -15.34
N ARG A 95 -5.08 2.59 -15.87
CA ARG A 95 -4.91 2.77 -17.32
C ARG A 95 -4.83 1.45 -18.08
N GLU A 96 -4.14 0.47 -17.51
CA GLU A 96 -3.97 -0.86 -18.11
C GLU A 96 -5.08 -1.85 -17.73
N GLY A 97 -6.11 -1.42 -16.98
CA GLY A 97 -7.21 -2.30 -16.56
C GLY A 97 -6.84 -3.39 -15.55
N LEU A 98 -5.69 -3.26 -14.87
CA LEU A 98 -5.22 -4.19 -13.84
C LEU A 98 -6.05 -4.09 -12.55
N ALA A 99 -6.63 -2.92 -12.27
CA ALA A 99 -7.40 -2.63 -11.05
C ALA A 99 -8.87 -3.14 -11.07
N HIS A 100 -9.13 -4.28 -11.71
CA HIS A 100 -10.46 -4.88 -11.75
C HIS A 100 -10.81 -5.64 -10.47
N ALA A 101 -12.12 -5.82 -10.24
CA ALA A 101 -12.65 -6.59 -9.12
C ALA A 101 -12.19 -8.06 -9.21
N GLN A 102 -11.73 -8.61 -8.08
CA GLN A 102 -11.33 -10.01 -7.97
C GLN A 102 -12.24 -10.73 -6.98
N PRO A 103 -13.47 -11.12 -7.39
CA PRO A 103 -14.38 -11.84 -6.52
C PRO A 103 -13.83 -13.25 -6.20
N PRO A 104 -14.17 -13.81 -5.02
CA PRO A 104 -13.76 -15.17 -4.67
C PRO A 104 -14.40 -16.18 -5.63
N LYS A 105 -13.66 -17.23 -5.99
CA LYS A 105 -14.17 -18.31 -6.86
C LYS A 105 -15.30 -19.10 -6.21
N ILE A 106 -15.26 -19.25 -4.89
CA ILE A 106 -16.21 -20.01 -4.09
C ILE A 106 -16.67 -19.11 -2.94
N ARG A 107 -17.99 -19.05 -2.72
CA ARG A 107 -18.59 -18.35 -1.58
C ARG A 107 -18.96 -19.34 -0.48
N THR A 108 -18.73 -18.96 0.76
CA THR A 108 -19.00 -19.69 2.01
C THR A 108 -20.48 -19.73 2.36
N GLY A 109 -21.32 -18.89 1.72
CA GLY A 109 -22.75 -18.76 2.02
C GLY A 109 -23.06 -17.98 3.31
N LYS A 110 -22.05 -17.52 4.04
CA LYS A 110 -22.22 -16.70 5.24
C LYS A 110 -22.71 -15.30 4.87
N LYS A 111 -23.61 -14.74 5.69
CA LYS A 111 -24.09 -13.36 5.57
C LYS A 111 -23.45 -12.52 6.66
N ILE A 112 -22.79 -11.43 6.26
CA ILE A 112 -22.11 -10.50 7.17
C ILE A 112 -22.66 -9.10 6.88
N ALA A 113 -22.99 -8.36 7.95
CA ALA A 113 -23.37 -6.96 7.86
C ALA A 113 -22.18 -6.08 8.29
N VAL A 114 -21.86 -5.08 7.47
CA VAL A 114 -20.88 -4.03 7.80
C VAL A 114 -21.66 -2.72 7.90
N ILE A 115 -21.62 -2.09 9.08
CA ILE A 115 -22.33 -0.83 9.33
C ILE A 115 -21.37 0.33 9.07
N GLY A 116 -21.68 1.12 8.04
CA GLY A 116 -20.88 2.29 7.63
C GLY A 116 -20.04 2.03 6.37
N SER A 117 -20.04 3.02 5.47
CA SER A 117 -19.33 2.99 4.17
C SER A 117 -18.01 3.76 4.17
N GLY A 118 -17.44 4.01 5.36
CA GLY A 118 -16.12 4.63 5.49
C GLY A 118 -14.99 3.67 5.09
N PRO A 119 -13.72 4.15 5.07
CA PRO A 119 -12.56 3.35 4.68
C PRO A 119 -12.43 2.05 5.47
N SER A 120 -12.74 2.07 6.77
CA SER A 120 -12.71 0.89 7.64
C SER A 120 -13.77 -0.16 7.22
N GLY A 121 -15.00 0.28 6.96
CA GLY A 121 -16.09 -0.61 6.55
C GLY A 121 -15.84 -1.22 5.17
N LEU A 122 -15.41 -0.41 4.21
CA LEU A 122 -15.07 -0.89 2.86
C LEU A 122 -13.89 -1.86 2.89
N ALA A 123 -12.85 -1.58 3.70
CA ALA A 123 -11.69 -2.47 3.81
C ALA A 123 -12.09 -3.81 4.46
N ALA A 124 -12.91 -3.76 5.52
CA ALA A 124 -13.46 -4.96 6.14
C ALA A 124 -14.30 -5.77 5.14
N ALA A 125 -15.17 -5.11 4.37
CA ALA A 125 -15.99 -5.77 3.35
C ALA A 125 -15.15 -6.43 2.24
N ASP A 126 -14.11 -5.76 1.73
CA ASP A 126 -13.21 -6.33 0.72
C ASP A 126 -12.42 -7.53 1.27
N GLN A 127 -11.83 -7.41 2.46
CA GLN A 127 -11.09 -8.52 3.09
C GLN A 127 -12.00 -9.73 3.38
N LEU A 128 -13.22 -9.51 3.86
CA LEU A 128 -14.17 -10.59 4.12
C LEU A 128 -14.64 -11.23 2.81
N ASN A 129 -14.96 -10.44 1.79
CA ASN A 129 -15.36 -10.96 0.48
C ASN A 129 -14.23 -11.79 -0.17
N ARG A 130 -12.96 -11.41 -0.01
CA ARG A 130 -11.82 -12.19 -0.50
C ARG A 130 -11.67 -13.57 0.19
N ARG A 131 -12.18 -13.74 1.41
CA ARG A 131 -12.14 -15.01 2.15
C ARG A 131 -13.21 -16.02 1.71
N GLY A 132 -14.11 -15.62 0.81
CA GLY A 132 -15.30 -16.39 0.41
C GLY A 132 -16.47 -16.16 1.36
#